data_AF-A0A2D4W200-F1
#
_entry.id   AF-A0A2D4W200-F1
#
_cell.length_a   1.000
_cell.length_b   1.000
_cell.length_c   1.000
_cell.angle_alpha   90.00
_cell.angle_beta   90.00
_cell.angle_gamma   90.00
#
_symmetry.space_group_name_H-M   'P 1'
#
loop_
_entity.id
_entity.type
_entity.pdbx_description
1 polymer ?
#
loop_
_entity_poly.entity_id
_entity_poly.type
_entity_poly.pdbx_seq_one_letter_code
_entity_poly.pdbx_strand_id
1 'polypeptide(L)'
;MAVRNVLVVANDDGTRGNLVAAVVNNSDQERSMTVYVGDPVQDTLRIDVAADSTVSYGARDSLDDPPLIDPLDADPGGTIPVTFETDVAEAVTVQVPVLGGCLEYLRQIEPNAEGPEECPWYVDVEP
;
A
#
# COMPACT_ATOMS: atom_id res chain seq x y z
N MET A 1 -4.37 -9.82 -15.01
CA MET A 1 -3.98 -9.39 -13.65
C MET A 1 -5.23 -8.96 -12.90
N ALA A 2 -5.28 -9.18 -11.60
CA ALA A 2 -6.30 -8.59 -10.73
C ALA A 2 -5.65 -8.08 -9.44
N VAL A 3 -6.12 -6.94 -8.95
CA VAL A 3 -5.63 -6.33 -7.70
C VAL A 3 -6.75 -6.40 -6.65
N ARG A 4 -6.41 -6.77 -5.42
CA ARG A 4 -7.35 -6.92 -4.30
C ARG A 4 -6.77 -6.31 -3.03
N ASN A 5 -7.66 -5.90 -2.12
CA ASN A 5 -7.34 -5.46 -0.76
C ASN A 5 -6.31 -4.32 -0.72
N VAL A 6 -6.46 -3.32 -1.60
CA VAL A 6 -5.50 -2.20 -1.68
C VAL A 6 -5.75 -1.21 -0.56
N LEU A 7 -4.70 -0.93 0.22
CA LEU A 7 -4.62 0.17 1.19
C LEU A 7 -3.17 0.63 1.33
N VAL A 8 -2.97 1.85 1.82
CA VAL A 8 -1.65 2.36 2.21
C VAL A 8 -1.61 2.45 3.74
N VAL A 9 -0.55 1.93 4.36
CA VAL A 9 -0.26 2.21 5.78
C VAL A 9 0.81 3.29 5.83
N ALA A 10 0.39 4.51 6.16
CA ALA A 10 1.27 5.67 6.24
C ALA A 10 1.86 5.83 7.64
N ASN A 11 2.99 6.54 7.70
CA ASN A 11 3.48 7.12 8.94
C ASN A 11 2.62 8.33 9.37
N ASP A 12 2.78 8.77 10.61
CA ASP A 12 1.93 9.80 11.21
C ASP A 12 1.97 11.17 10.52
N ASP A 13 3.08 11.50 9.84
CA ASP A 13 3.22 12.76 9.09
C ASP A 13 2.78 12.67 7.62
N GLY A 14 2.30 11.49 7.17
CA GLY A 14 1.78 11.28 5.81
C GLY A 14 2.84 11.35 4.70
N THR A 15 4.13 11.38 5.04
CA THR A 15 5.23 11.53 4.06
C THR A 15 5.73 10.22 3.48
N ARG A 16 5.42 9.09 4.11
CA ARG A 16 5.78 7.74 3.65
C ARG A 16 4.64 6.78 3.88
N GLY A 17 4.55 5.75 3.04
CA GLY A 17 3.57 4.68 3.26
C GLY A 17 3.98 3.34 2.68
N ASN A 18 3.49 2.27 3.28
CA ASN A 18 3.68 0.92 2.78
C ASN A 18 2.40 0.45 2.06
N LEU A 19 2.55 -0.01 0.82
CA LEU A 19 1.44 -0.54 0.03
C LEU A 19 1.07 -1.94 0.51
N VAL A 20 -0.18 -2.11 0.92
CA VAL A 20 -0.80 -3.41 1.18
C VAL A 20 -1.73 -3.71 0.01
N ALA A 21 -1.47 -4.82 -0.68
CA ALA A 21 -2.27 -5.29 -1.79
C ALA A 21 -2.01 -6.77 -2.05
N ALA A 22 -2.97 -7.44 -2.69
CA ALA A 22 -2.76 -8.74 -3.32
C ALA A 22 -2.89 -8.59 -4.84
N VAL A 23 -1.88 -9.05 -5.56
CA VAL A 23 -1.83 -9.02 -7.03
C VAL A 23 -1.82 -10.44 -7.56
N VAL A 24 -2.82 -10.77 -8.37
CA VAL A 24 -3.08 -12.11 -8.88
C VAL A 24 -2.77 -12.17 -10.38
N ASN A 25 -1.92 -13.12 -10.77
CA ASN A 25 -1.61 -13.44 -12.15
C ASN A 25 -2.08 -14.85 -12.50
N ASN A 26 -3.29 -14.97 -13.07
CA ASN A 26 -3.84 -16.25 -13.57
C ASN A 26 -3.39 -16.58 -15.01
N SER A 27 -2.40 -15.88 -15.57
CA SER A 27 -1.87 -16.18 -16.90
C SER A 27 -0.76 -17.23 -16.83
N ASP A 28 -0.42 -17.78 -17.99
CA ASP A 28 0.64 -18.77 -18.16
C ASP A 28 2.05 -18.16 -18.26
N GLN A 29 2.17 -16.84 -18.11
CA GLN A 29 3.41 -16.07 -18.23
C GLN A 29 3.59 -15.15 -17.02
N GLU A 30 4.85 -14.89 -16.68
CA GLU A 30 5.18 -13.81 -15.75
C GLU A 30 4.70 -12.47 -16.29
N ARG A 31 4.23 -11.60 -15.40
CA ARG A 31 3.72 -10.28 -15.74
C ARG A 31 4.22 -9.24 -14.74
N SER A 32 4.46 -8.04 -15.24
CA SER A 32 4.81 -6.88 -14.44
C SER A 32 3.65 -5.89 -14.41
N MET A 33 3.46 -5.25 -13.26
CA MET A 33 2.51 -4.16 -13.05
C MET A 33 3.26 -2.92 -12.59
N THR A 34 2.97 -1.80 -13.23
CA THR A 34 3.44 -0.48 -12.79
C THR A 34 2.34 0.17 -11.96
N VAL A 35 2.69 0.67 -10.78
CA VAL A 35 1.77 1.36 -9.88
C VAL A 35 2.22 2.80 -9.73
N TYR A 36 1.40 3.74 -10.17
CA TYR A 36 1.63 5.18 -10.00
C TYR A 36 0.83 5.70 -8.82
N VAL A 37 1.48 6.37 -7.89
CA VAL A 37 0.87 6.86 -6.65
C VAL A 37 0.77 8.39 -6.69
N GLY A 38 -0.40 8.93 -6.40
CA GLY A 38 -0.67 10.37 -6.35
C GLY A 38 -1.11 10.98 -7.69
N ASP A 39 -1.66 12.19 -7.60
CA ASP A 39 -1.97 13.06 -8.75
C ASP A 39 -1.61 14.52 -8.40
N PRO A 40 -0.49 15.07 -8.91
CA PRO A 40 0.43 14.46 -9.87
C PRO A 40 1.17 13.25 -9.29
N VAL A 41 1.71 12.37 -10.14
CA VAL A 41 2.45 11.18 -9.71
C VAL A 41 3.63 11.57 -8.82
N GLN A 42 3.64 11.00 -7.62
CA GLN A 42 4.62 11.24 -6.56
C GLN A 42 5.67 10.13 -6.52
N ASP A 43 5.22 8.88 -6.67
CA ASP A 43 6.08 7.70 -6.67
C ASP A 43 5.58 6.65 -7.66
N THR A 44 6.47 5.75 -8.07
CA THR A 44 6.21 4.67 -9.03
C THR A 44 6.81 3.37 -8.55
N LEU A 45 5.94 2.37 -8.35
CA LEU A 45 6.33 1.04 -7.90
C LEU A 45 6.22 0.04 -9.06
N ARG A 46 7.04 -1.01 -9.02
CA ARG A 46 6.97 -2.15 -9.94
C ARG A 46 6.71 -3.43 -9.16
N ILE A 47 5.69 -4.17 -9.57
CA ILE A 47 5.32 -5.45 -8.97
C ILE A 47 5.41 -6.52 -10.05
N ASP A 48 6.32 -7.47 -9.89
CA ASP A 48 6.46 -8.64 -10.75
C ASP A 48 5.73 -9.83 -10.13
N VAL A 49 4.91 -10.52 -10.94
CA VAL A 49 4.10 -11.65 -10.49
C VAL A 49 4.28 -12.82 -11.45
N ALA A 50 4.80 -13.93 -10.93
CA ALA A 50 5.03 -15.14 -11.70
C ALA A 50 3.72 -15.69 -12.30
N ALA A 51 3.85 -16.54 -13.33
CA ALA A 51 2.72 -17.25 -13.91
C ALA A 51 1.94 -18.05 -12.86
N ASP A 52 0.61 -18.09 -13.01
CA ASP A 52 -0.32 -18.81 -12.14
C ASP A 52 -0.06 -18.61 -10.63
N SER A 53 0.22 -17.36 -10.22
CA SER A 53 0.64 -17.05 -8.84
C SER A 53 -0.03 -15.80 -8.28
N THR A 54 0.16 -15.57 -6.98
CA THR A 54 -0.31 -14.38 -6.27
C THR A 54 0.81 -13.85 -5.39
N VAL A 55 1.08 -12.54 -5.48
CA VAL A 55 1.89 -11.80 -4.52
C VAL A 55 0.95 -11.10 -3.55
N SER A 56 1.25 -11.18 -2.25
CA SER A 56 0.45 -10.55 -1.19
C SER A 56 1.36 -9.78 -0.25
N TYR A 57 1.18 -8.47 -0.20
CA TYR A 57 1.89 -7.58 0.71
C TYR A 57 1.08 -7.34 1.98
N GLY A 58 1.75 -7.13 3.12
CA GLY A 58 1.11 -6.80 4.40
C GLY A 58 0.66 -7.99 5.26
N ALA A 59 1.04 -9.23 4.93
CA ALA A 59 0.83 -10.39 5.81
C ALA A 59 2.03 -10.56 6.76
N ARG A 60 1.79 -11.01 8.01
CA ARG A 60 2.86 -11.33 8.98
C ARG A 60 3.86 -12.38 8.47
N ASP A 61 3.38 -13.28 7.60
CA ASP A 61 4.12 -14.45 7.12
C ASP A 61 4.39 -14.40 5.61
N SER A 62 4.09 -13.29 4.93
CA SER A 62 4.44 -13.11 3.51
C SER A 62 5.90 -12.70 3.39
N LEU A 63 6.63 -13.37 2.50
CA LEU A 63 8.09 -13.29 2.31
C LEU A 63 8.60 -11.94 1.76
N ASP A 64 7.71 -11.01 1.40
CA ASP A 64 8.07 -9.75 0.76
C ASP A 64 7.77 -8.56 1.67
N ASP A 65 8.77 -7.70 1.89
CA ASP A 65 8.57 -6.40 2.52
C ASP A 65 7.54 -5.60 1.70
N PRO A 66 6.57 -4.93 2.37
CA PRO A 66 5.61 -4.09 1.67
C PRO A 66 6.33 -3.05 0.81
N PRO A 67 5.90 -2.81 -0.44
CA PRO A 67 6.48 -1.76 -1.26
C PRO A 67 6.35 -0.40 -0.58
N LEU A 68 7.50 0.23 -0.32
CA LEU A 68 7.58 1.56 0.26
C LEU A 68 7.23 2.61 -0.80
N ILE A 69 6.38 3.56 -0.40
CA ILE A 69 6.03 4.79 -1.11
C ILE A 69 6.78 5.93 -0.42
N ASP A 70 7.71 6.56 -1.12
CA ASP A 70 8.45 7.74 -0.65
C ASP A 70 8.87 8.61 -1.87
N PRO A 71 8.23 9.78 -2.10
CA PRO A 71 7.34 10.49 -1.17
C PRO A 71 5.87 10.06 -1.24
N LEU A 72 5.18 10.13 -0.10
CA LEU A 72 3.72 10.17 0.04
C LEU A 72 3.28 11.61 0.39
N ASP A 73 2.10 12.03 -0.04
CA ASP A 73 1.46 13.31 0.34
C ASP A 73 -0.01 13.03 0.65
N ALA A 74 -0.22 12.22 1.69
CA ALA A 74 -1.56 11.84 2.12
C ALA A 74 -1.58 11.47 3.60
N ASP A 75 -2.41 12.18 4.37
CA ASP A 75 -2.60 11.93 5.79
C ASP A 75 -3.39 10.63 6.05
N PRO A 76 -3.09 9.92 7.15
CA PRO A 76 -3.95 8.86 7.68
C PRO A 76 -5.41 9.31 7.83
N GLY A 77 -6.34 8.46 7.39
CA GLY A 77 -7.79 8.74 7.34
C GLY A 77 -8.26 9.32 6.00
N GLY A 78 -7.34 9.69 5.11
CA GLY A 78 -7.63 10.16 3.76
C GLY A 78 -7.67 9.05 2.70
N THR A 79 -7.67 9.47 1.44
CA THR A 79 -7.48 8.60 0.28
C THR A 79 -6.50 9.23 -0.70
N ILE A 80 -5.69 8.42 -1.38
CA ILE A 80 -4.78 8.84 -2.44
C ILE A 80 -5.15 8.15 -3.76
N PRO A 81 -5.14 8.85 -4.92
CA PRO A 81 -5.31 8.19 -6.21
C PRO A 81 -4.12 7.26 -6.48
N VAL A 82 -4.41 6.03 -6.89
CA VAL A 82 -3.40 5.06 -7.32
C VAL A 82 -3.82 4.47 -8.66
N THR A 83 -2.91 4.52 -9.63
CA THR A 83 -3.12 4.01 -10.98
C THR A 83 -2.35 2.71 -11.18
N PHE A 84 -3.06 1.66 -11.55
CA PHE A 84 -2.50 0.35 -11.86
C PHE A 84 -2.44 0.16 -13.38
N GLU A 85 -1.23 -0.01 -13.91
CA GLU A 85 -0.98 -0.19 -15.33
C GLU A 85 -0.30 -1.54 -15.61
N THR A 86 -0.71 -2.19 -16.70
CA THR A 86 -0.11 -3.42 -17.19
C THR A 86 0.08 -3.34 -18.70
N ASP A 87 0.84 -4.25 -19.28
CA ASP A 87 1.08 -4.35 -20.72
C ASP A 87 -0.13 -4.86 -21.52
N VAL A 88 -1.11 -5.48 -20.85
CA VAL A 88 -2.23 -6.21 -21.49
C VAL A 88 -3.61 -5.59 -21.24
N ALA A 89 -3.70 -4.56 -20.40
CA ALA A 89 -4.97 -3.94 -20.03
C ALA A 89 -4.83 -2.43 -19.84
N GLU A 90 -5.94 -1.72 -20.01
CA GLU A 90 -6.02 -0.28 -19.75
C GLU A 90 -5.68 0.03 -18.29
N ALA A 91 -5.02 1.17 -18.07
CA ALA A 91 -4.70 1.64 -16.73
C ALA A 91 -5.98 1.96 -15.95
N VAL A 92 -6.02 1.58 -14.67
CA VAL A 92 -7.16 1.81 -13.79
C VAL A 92 -6.73 2.63 -12.59
N THR A 93 -7.37 3.78 -12.38
CA THR A 93 -7.15 4.64 -11.21
C THR A 93 -8.25 4.40 -10.17
N VAL A 94 -7.86 4.23 -8.91
CA VAL A 94 -8.78 4.08 -7.77
C VAL A 94 -8.33 4.94 -6.59
N GLN A 95 -9.28 5.41 -5.79
CA GLN A 95 -8.99 6.07 -4.51
C GLN A 95 -8.66 5.01 -3.47
N VAL A 96 -7.40 4.96 -3.03
CA VAL A 96 -6.89 4.01 -2.06
C VAL A 96 -6.92 4.63 -0.67
N PRO A 97 -7.53 3.98 0.34
CA PRO A 97 -7.53 4.50 1.70
C PRO A 97 -6.12 4.51 2.29
N VAL A 98 -5.80 5.58 3.01
CA VAL A 98 -4.56 5.74 3.76
C VAL A 98 -4.89 5.54 5.24
N LEU A 99 -4.26 4.56 5.87
CA LEU A 99 -4.43 4.20 7.27
C LEU A 99 -3.14 4.48 8.04
N GLY A 100 -3.24 4.78 9.33
CA GLY A 100 -2.05 5.00 10.19
C GLY A 100 -1.66 3.76 10.99
N GLY A 101 -0.38 3.67 11.38
CA GLY A 101 0.17 2.62 12.25
C GLY A 101 -0.33 2.67 13.70
N CYS A 102 -1.05 3.72 14.07
CA CYS A 102 -1.78 3.87 15.32
C CYS A 102 -2.80 2.76 15.62
N LEU A 103 -3.29 2.08 14.58
CA LEU A 103 -4.03 0.84 14.75
C LEU A 103 -3.02 -0.27 15.08
N GLU A 104 -3.08 -0.82 16.30
CA GLU A 104 -2.06 -1.75 16.82
C GLU A 104 -1.70 -2.90 15.85
N TYR A 105 -2.71 -3.41 15.11
CA TYR A 105 -2.51 -4.48 14.15
C TYR A 105 -1.80 -4.04 12.85
N LEU A 106 -1.77 -2.73 12.55
CA LEU A 106 -1.08 -2.13 11.40
C LEU A 106 0.31 -1.60 11.73
N ARG A 107 0.66 -1.41 13.01
CA ARG A 107 1.95 -0.84 13.43
C ARG A 107 3.17 -1.52 12.81
N GLN A 108 3.12 -2.83 12.64
CA GLN A 108 4.21 -3.60 12.02
C GLN A 108 4.37 -3.35 10.51
N ILE A 109 3.37 -2.75 9.88
CA ILE A 109 3.33 -2.44 8.43
C ILE A 109 3.69 -0.97 8.21
N GLU A 110 3.66 -0.12 9.24
CA GLU A 110 4.05 1.28 9.12
C GLU A 110 5.53 1.43 8.74
N PRO A 111 5.88 2.35 7.82
CA PRO A 111 7.28 2.65 7.51
C PRO A 111 8.03 3.16 8.74
N ASN A 112 9.14 2.50 9.10
CA ASN A 112 10.03 2.90 10.21
C ASN A 112 9.36 2.96 11.60
N ALA A 113 8.48 2.00 11.93
CA ALA A 113 7.85 1.93 13.26
C ALA A 113 8.88 1.77 14.41
N GLU A 114 9.48 2.87 14.86
CA GLU A 114 10.31 2.94 16.07
C GLU A 114 9.45 3.29 17.28
N GLY A 115 8.71 2.31 17.80
CA GLY A 115 8.01 2.42 19.09
C GLY A 115 6.75 3.29 19.04
N PRO A 116 6.05 3.46 20.19
CA PRO A 116 4.76 4.13 20.21
C PRO A 116 4.97 5.63 20.15
N GLU A 117 4.88 6.21 18.95
CA GLU A 117 4.55 7.63 18.82
C GLU A 117 3.09 7.83 19.27
N GLU A 118 2.84 8.86 20.06
CA GLU A 118 1.52 9.16 20.62
C GLU A 118 0.58 9.48 19.47
N CYS A 119 -0.34 8.56 19.18
CA CYS A 119 -1.34 8.71 18.13
C CYS A 119 -2.15 10.00 18.32
N PRO A 120 -1.93 11.04 17.51
CA PRO A 120 -2.39 12.39 17.82
C PRO A 120 -3.92 12.53 17.79
N TRP A 121 -4.62 11.55 17.21
CA TRP A 121 -6.08 11.48 17.12
C TRP A 121 -6.70 10.43 18.05
N TYR A 122 -5.92 9.66 18.79
CA TYR A 122 -6.42 8.71 19.78
C TYR A 122 -6.66 9.42 21.11
N VAL A 123 -7.91 9.80 21.36
CA VAL A 123 -8.32 10.27 22.69
C VAL A 123 -8.68 9.03 23.50
N ASP A 124 -7.97 8.76 24.60
CA ASP A 124 -8.40 7.77 25.59
C ASP A 124 -9.79 8.16 26.08
N VAL A 125 -10.82 7.51 25.55
CA VAL A 125 -12.18 7.67 26.06
C VAL A 125 -12.29 6.71 27.24
N GLU A 126 -11.97 7.21 28.45
CA GLU A 126 -12.19 6.45 29.69
C GLU A 126 -13.69 6.05 29.79
N PRO A 127 -14.00 4.81 30.20
CA PRO A 127 -15.36 4.28 30.23
C PRO A 127 -16.29 4.90 31.28
#